data_AF-A0A8X6G818-F1
#
_entry.id   AF-A0A8X6G818-F1
#
_cell.length_a   1.000
_cell.length_b   1.000
_cell.length_c   1.000
_cell.angle_alpha   90.00
_cell.angle_beta   90.00
_cell.angle_gamma   90.00
#
_symmetry.space_group_name_H-M   'P 1'
#
loop_
_entity.id
_entity.type
_entity.pdbx_description
1 polymer ?
#
loop_
_entity_poly.entity_id
_entity_poly.type
_entity_poly.pdbx_seq_one_letter_code
_entity_poly.pdbx_strand_id
1 'polypeptide(L)'
;MRIKENRSIIIFPEGTRTTINQNIKYQPGIAALYSVLSVPVLPVALNTGLFWPKSILSLRKNPGKAVIEILPPIYPGLNKNEFLQSLEKIIEERSSRLTIGKTDIAN
;
A
#
# COMPACT_ATOMS: atom_id res chain seq x y z
N MET A 1 -10.71 9.14 20.47
CA MET A 1 -10.14 8.27 19.40
C MET A 1 -10.12 9.09 18.13
N ARG A 2 -8.98 9.23 17.44
CA ARG A 2 -8.77 10.18 16.32
C ARG A 2 -9.90 10.22 15.27
N ILE A 3 -10.51 9.08 14.98
CA ILE A 3 -11.63 8.96 14.04
C ILE A 3 -12.89 9.71 14.52
N LYS A 4 -13.17 9.72 15.82
CA LYS A 4 -14.30 10.49 16.40
C LYS A 4 -14.11 12.01 16.27
N GLU A 5 -12.90 12.47 16.00
CA GLU A 5 -12.54 13.86 15.77
C GLU A 5 -12.41 14.18 14.27
N ASN A 6 -12.96 13.33 13.39
CA ASN A 6 -12.89 13.46 11.94
C ASN A 6 -11.45 13.49 11.38
N ARG A 7 -10.50 12.83 12.05
CA ARG A 7 -9.11 12.72 11.60
C ARG A 7 -8.87 11.41 10.84
N SER A 8 -8.23 11.51 9.69
CA SER A 8 -7.80 10.36 8.89
C SER A 8 -6.61 9.64 9.54
N ILE A 9 -6.55 8.31 9.36
CA ILE A 9 -5.44 7.47 9.81
C ILE A 9 -4.80 6.84 8.58
N ILE A 10 -3.48 6.94 8.46
CA ILE A 10 -2.69 6.30 7.41
C ILE A 10 -1.92 5.15 8.05
N ILE A 11 -2.01 3.97 7.44
CA ILE A 11 -1.37 2.74 7.92
C ILE A 11 -0.60 2.11 6.77
N PHE A 12 0.65 1.71 7.03
CA PHE A 12 1.44 0.89 6.11
C PHE A 12 1.36 -0.57 6.58
N PRO A 13 0.56 -1.43 5.91
CA PRO A 13 0.26 -2.77 6.41
C PRO A 13 1.48 -3.70 6.45
N GLU A 14 2.50 -3.43 5.63
CA GLU A 14 3.77 -4.17 5.59
C GLU A 14 4.68 -3.87 6.79
N GLY A 15 4.47 -2.75 7.48
CA GLY A 15 5.25 -2.33 8.66
C GLY A 15 6.70 -1.88 8.39
N THR A 16 7.28 -2.22 7.23
CA THR A 16 8.61 -1.75 6.81
C THR A 16 8.60 -1.43 5.32
N ARG A 17 9.52 -0.56 4.88
CA ARG A 17 9.71 -0.33 3.43
C ARG A 17 10.16 -1.64 2.77
N THR A 18 9.44 -2.08 1.74
CA THR A 18 9.75 -3.21 0.86
C THR A 18 10.65 -2.82 -0.29
N THR A 19 11.42 -3.78 -0.81
CA THR A 19 12.00 -3.61 -2.15
C THR A 19 10.98 -4.04 -3.20
N ILE A 20 11.14 -3.53 -4.43
CA ILE A 20 10.31 -3.96 -5.56
C ILE A 20 10.33 -5.49 -5.68
N ASN A 21 9.15 -6.09 -5.89
CA ASN A 21 8.92 -7.54 -6.01
C ASN A 21 9.15 -8.37 -4.73
N GLN A 22 9.34 -7.76 -3.56
CA GLN A 22 9.29 -8.50 -2.29
C GLN A 22 7.84 -8.66 -1.84
N ASN A 23 7.37 -9.91 -1.80
CA ASN A 23 6.11 -10.22 -1.14
C ASN A 23 6.32 -10.19 0.39
N ILE A 24 5.78 -9.17 1.07
CA ILE A 24 5.75 -9.10 2.53
C ILE A 24 4.32 -9.29 3.00
N LYS A 25 4.15 -10.22 3.94
CA LYS A 25 2.86 -10.49 4.56
C LYS A 25 2.33 -9.26 5.29
N TYR A 26 1.08 -8.90 5.01
CA TYR A 26 0.42 -7.79 5.68
C TYR A 26 0.14 -8.13 7.14
N GLN A 27 0.42 -7.18 8.02
CA GLN A 27 0.32 -7.38 9.45
C GLN A 27 -1.16 -7.42 9.90
N PRO A 28 -1.55 -8.34 10.78
CA PRO A 28 -2.96 -8.54 11.18
C PRO A 28 -3.55 -7.35 11.95
N GLY A 29 -2.72 -6.42 12.43
CA GLY A 29 -3.16 -5.22 13.15
C GLY A 29 -4.12 -4.36 12.34
N ILE A 30 -3.98 -4.28 11.01
CA ILE A 30 -4.91 -3.51 10.17
C ILE A 30 -6.29 -4.16 10.11
N ALA A 31 -6.36 -5.50 10.10
CA ALA A 31 -7.62 -6.23 10.15
C ALA A 31 -8.33 -6.07 11.49
N ALA A 32 -7.57 -6.04 12.59
CA ALA A 32 -8.11 -5.76 13.92
C ALA A 32 -8.72 -4.36 13.99
N LEU A 33 -8.03 -3.35 13.45
CA LEU A 33 -8.54 -1.98 13.38
C LEU A 33 -9.79 -1.88 12.52
N TYR A 34 -9.79 -2.53 11.36
CA TYR A 34 -10.95 -2.56 10.45
C TYR A 34 -12.21 -3.13 11.13
N SER A 35 -12.08 -4.26 11.84
CA SER A 35 -13.21 -4.87 12.56
C SER A 35 -13.74 -4.03 13.72
N VAL A 36 -12.90 -3.23 14.37
CA VAL A 36 -13.29 -2.42 15.55
C VAL A 36 -13.85 -1.06 15.14
N LEU A 37 -13.29 -0.46 14.09
CA LEU A 37 -13.61 0.91 13.71
C LEU A 37 -14.85 1.02 12.83
N SER A 38 -15.19 -0.03 12.08
CA SER A 38 -16.35 -0.03 11.16
C SER A 38 -16.38 1.20 10.26
N VAL A 39 -15.21 1.62 9.75
CA VAL A 39 -15.05 2.73 8.80
C VAL A 39 -14.56 2.21 7.45
N PRO A 40 -14.87 2.91 6.33
CA PRO A 40 -14.31 2.59 5.03
C PRO A 40 -12.79 2.71 5.04
N VAL A 41 -12.11 1.76 4.40
CA VAL A 41 -10.66 1.77 4.20
C VAL A 41 -10.38 2.14 2.75
N LEU A 42 -9.57 3.16 2.50
CA LEU A 42 -9.11 3.51 1.15
C LEU A 42 -7.74 2.87 0.90
N PRO A 43 -7.63 1.87 -0.01
CA PRO A 43 -6.35 1.33 -0.40
C PRO A 43 -5.59 2.36 -1.25
N VAL A 44 -4.26 2.37 -1.15
CA VAL A 44 -3.39 3.26 -1.91
C VAL A 44 -2.26 2.46 -2.52
N ALA A 45 -2.09 2.56 -3.84
CA ALA A 45 -1.00 1.93 -4.58
C ALA A 45 0.07 2.96 -4.96
N LEU A 46 1.34 2.54 -4.93
CA LEU A 46 2.50 3.42 -5.06
C LEU A 46 3.59 2.77 -5.92
N ASN A 47 4.26 3.56 -6.77
CA ASN A 47 5.49 3.13 -7.47
C ASN A 47 6.75 3.83 -6.95
N THR A 48 6.64 4.55 -5.83
CA THR A 48 7.70 5.40 -5.26
C THR A 48 8.98 4.62 -4.91
N GLY A 49 8.85 3.32 -4.62
CA GLY A 49 9.99 2.43 -4.38
C GLY A 49 11.00 2.36 -5.54
N LEU A 50 10.58 2.60 -6.79
CA LEU A 50 11.47 2.63 -7.97
C LEU A 50 12.43 3.82 -7.97
N PHE A 51 12.06 4.91 -7.30
CA PHE A 51 12.79 6.18 -7.30
C PHE A 51 13.50 6.43 -5.97
N TRP A 52 12.95 5.89 -4.87
CA TRP A 52 13.48 5.98 -3.51
C TRP A 52 13.78 4.59 -2.92
N PRO A 53 14.90 3.96 -3.30
CA PRO A 53 15.26 2.64 -2.78
C PRO A 53 15.56 2.66 -1.28
N LYS A 54 15.33 1.52 -0.61
CA LYS A 54 15.54 1.33 0.85
C LYS A 54 17.01 1.43 1.27
N SER A 55 17.96 1.10 0.39
CA SER A 55 19.38 0.99 0.73
C SER A 55 20.03 2.36 0.94
N ILE A 56 20.64 2.54 2.11
CA ILE A 56 21.42 3.74 2.50
C ILE A 56 22.63 3.97 1.60
N LEU A 57 23.14 2.93 0.94
CA LEU A 57 24.24 3.05 -0.04
C LEU A 57 23.82 3.70 -1.36
N SER A 58 22.52 3.71 -1.67
CA SER A 58 21.99 4.32 -2.90
C SER A 58 21.38 5.69 -2.59
N LEU A 59 22.24 6.67 -2.32
CA LEU A 59 21.84 8.09 -2.17
C LEU A 59 21.36 8.72 -3.49
N ARG A 60 21.43 7.99 -4.62
CA ARG A 60 20.90 8.45 -5.90
C ARG A 60 19.41 8.20 -5.99
N LYS A 61 18.64 9.27 -5.80
CA LYS A 61 17.23 9.33 -6.20
C LYS A 61 17.19 9.23 -7.72
N ASN A 62 16.60 8.16 -8.24
CA ASN A 62 16.45 8.02 -9.68
C ASN A 62 15.37 9.00 -10.16
N PRO A 63 15.60 9.78 -11.23
CA PRO A 63 14.56 10.62 -11.79
C PRO A 63 13.42 9.78 -12.37
N GLY A 64 12.22 10.36 -12.34
CA GLY A 64 11.04 9.89 -13.05
C GLY A 64 9.74 10.15 -12.27
N LYS A 65 8.66 9.50 -12.70
CA LYS A 65 7.30 9.83 -12.27
C LYS A 65 6.83 8.94 -11.12
N ALA A 66 6.80 9.52 -9.92
CA ALA A 66 6.08 8.95 -8.79
C ALA A 66 4.57 9.09 -9.00
N VAL A 67 3.85 7.97 -8.84
CA VAL A 67 2.39 7.88 -8.94
C VAL A 67 1.85 7.39 -7.61
N ILE A 68 0.81 8.08 -7.15
CA ILE A 68 0.01 7.73 -5.97
C ILE A 68 -1.41 7.52 -6.46
N GLU A 69 -1.87 6.27 -6.48
CA GLU A 69 -3.21 5.91 -6.92
C GLU A 69 -4.08 5.61 -5.69
N ILE A 70 -5.11 6.43 -5.48
CA ILE A 70 -6.13 6.21 -4.46
C ILE A 70 -7.20 5.30 -5.07
N LEU A 71 -7.44 4.17 -4.42
CA LEU A 71 -8.31 3.12 -4.94
C LEU A 71 -9.71 3.18 -4.31
N PRO A 72 -10.71 2.51 -4.91
CA PRO A 72 -12.06 2.45 -4.36
C PRO A 72 -12.08 1.96 -2.90
N PRO A 73 -12.95 2.53 -2.05
CA PRO A 73 -13.01 2.17 -0.65
C PRO A 73 -13.49 0.72 -0.46
N ILE A 74 -12.87 0.05 0.51
CA ILE A 74 -13.35 -1.21 1.06
C ILE A 74 -14.28 -0.87 2.23
N TYR A 75 -15.57 -1.16 2.06
CA TYR A 75 -16.58 -0.89 3.08
C TYR A 75 -16.62 -2.00 4.14
N PRO A 76 -16.95 -1.66 5.41
CA PRO A 76 -17.13 -2.63 6.49
C PRO A 76 -18.09 -3.76 6.13
N GLY A 77 -17.84 -4.96 6.66
CA GLY A 77 -18.71 -6.13 6.48
C GLY A 77 -17.96 -7.43 6.16
N LEU A 78 -16.70 -7.32 5.74
CA LEU A 78 -15.81 -8.46 5.50
C LEU A 78 -15.25 -9.02 6.81
N ASN A 79 -14.98 -10.33 6.84
CA ASN A 79 -14.21 -10.91 7.95
C ASN A 79 -12.72 -10.53 7.85
N LYS A 80 -11.96 -10.75 8.92
CA LYS A 80 -10.54 -10.34 9.01
C LYS A 80 -9.67 -10.89 7.89
N ASN A 81 -9.87 -12.16 7.53
CA ASN A 81 -9.05 -12.83 6.53
C ASN A 81 -9.42 -12.36 5.11
N GLU A 82 -10.72 -12.25 4.83
CA GLU A 82 -11.24 -11.71 3.57
C GLU A 82 -10.76 -10.28 3.32
N PHE A 83 -10.83 -9.44 4.36
CA PHE A 83 -10.36 -8.07 4.28
C PHE A 83 -8.85 -8.00 3.97
N LEU A 84 -8.02 -8.77 4.70
CA LEU A 84 -6.58 -8.78 4.47
C LEU A 84 -6.22 -9.26 3.07
N GLN A 85 -6.80 -10.37 2.63
CA GLN A 85 -6.56 -10.93 1.30
C GLN A 85 -7.02 -9.97 0.20
N SER A 86 -8.20 -9.35 0.36
CA SER A 86 -8.69 -8.36 -0.60
C SER A 86 -7.80 -7.13 -0.63
N LEU A 87 -7.36 -6.63 0.52
CA LEU A 87 -6.51 -5.45 0.63
C LEU A 87 -5.15 -5.69 -0.05
N GLU A 88 -4.51 -6.81 0.29
CA GLU A 88 -3.23 -7.22 -0.31
C GLU A 88 -3.37 -7.36 -1.82
N LYS A 89 -4.35 -8.12 -2.29
CA LYS A 89 -4.60 -8.30 -3.72
C LYS A 89 -4.78 -6.98 -4.47
N ILE A 90 -5.64 -6.09 -3.96
CA ILE A 90 -5.95 -4.80 -4.60
C ILE A 90 -4.69 -3.92 -4.69
N ILE A 91 -3.90 -3.83 -3.62
CA ILE A 91 -2.70 -2.98 -3.59
C ILE A 91 -1.60 -3.57 -4.46
N GLU A 92 -1.35 -4.87 -4.40
CA GLU A 92 -0.28 -5.53 -5.17
C GLU A 92 -0.57 -5.50 -6.68
N GLU A 93 -1.81 -5.82 -7.11
CA GLU A 93 -2.19 -5.77 -8.53
C GLU A 93 -2.01 -4.36 -9.11
N ARG A 94 -2.40 -3.33 -8.35
CA ARG A 94 -2.31 -1.93 -8.78
C ARG A 94 -0.87 -1.43 -8.75
N SER A 95 -0.11 -1.75 -7.70
CA SER A 95 1.29 -1.36 -7.60
C SER A 95 2.13 -2.01 -8.69
N SER A 96 1.89 -3.29 -9.01
CA SER A 96 2.52 -4.01 -10.12
C SER A 96 2.23 -3.33 -11.47
N ARG A 97 0.98 -2.93 -11.72
CA ARG A 97 0.64 -2.17 -12.93
C ARG A 97 1.40 -0.85 -13.05
N LEU A 98 1.60 -0.15 -11.93
CA LEU A 98 2.32 1.13 -11.90
C LEU A 98 3.84 0.97 -12.07
N THR A 99 4.40 -0.22 -11.80
CA THR A 99 5.83 -0.49 -11.97
C THR A 99 6.17 -1.03 -13.36
N ILE A 100 5.28 -1.82 -13.99
CA ILE A 100 5.48 -2.37 -15.35
C ILE A 100 5.73 -1.26 -16.39
N GLY A 101 5.04 -0.12 -16.28
CA GLY A 101 5.19 1.01 -17.22
C GLY A 101 6.60 1.64 -17.29
N LYS A 102 7.56 1.21 -16.46
CA LYS A 102 8.97 1.62 -16.54
C LYS A 102 9.89 0.52 -17.08
N THR A 103 9.50 -0.76 -16.97
CA THR A 103 10.33 -1.90 -17.41
C THR A 103 10.49 -1.91 -18.94
N ASP A 104 9.51 -1.36 -19.68
CA ASP A 104 9.54 -1.28 -21.15
C ASP A 104 10.41 -0.14 -21.72
N ILE A 105 10.97 0.73 -20.86
CA ILE A 105 11.81 1.87 -21.28
C ILE A 105 13.30 1.61 -20.96
N ALA A 106 13.63 0.41 -20.47
CA ALA A 106 14.98 0.05 -20.02
C ALA A 106 15.64 -1.08 -20.82
N ASN A 107 15.17 -1.38 -22.03
CA ASN A 107 15.83 -2.25 -23.01
C ASN A 107 16.19 -1.48 -24.27
#